data_AF-H8GNT5-F1
#
_entry.id   AF-H8GNT5-F1
#
_cell.length_a   1.000
_cell.length_b   1.000
_cell.length_c   1.000
_cell.angle_alpha   90.00
_cell.angle_beta   90.00
_cell.angle_gamma   90.00
#
_symmetry.space_group_name_H-M   'P 1'
#
loop_
_entity.id
_entity.type
_entity.pdbx_description
1 polymer ?
#
loop_
_entity_poly.entity_id
_entity_poly.type
_entity_poly.pdbx_seq_one_letter_code
_entity_poly.pdbx_strand_id
1 'polypeptide(L)'
;MATNDRRVRISVHVGEYAIPPLKDMLVLGRNSPIGCIAMRRAIELLVKTPFEHIELDDEVISDILVRQPILRRLSREELIDFVVARMKPMMGPDEVLHAVVDVNVFLSSDH
;
A
#
# COMPACT_ATOMS: atom_id res chain seq x y z
N MET A 1 -46.08 -1.60 -39.66
CA MET A 1 -45.74 -2.53 -38.56
C MET A 1 -44.63 -1.87 -37.75
N ALA A 2 -44.94 -1.37 -36.56
CA ALA A 2 -44.00 -0.59 -35.76
C ALA A 2 -42.98 -1.53 -35.10
N THR A 3 -41.69 -1.25 -35.33
CA THR A 3 -40.59 -1.96 -34.71
C THR A 3 -40.69 -1.79 -33.19
N ASN A 4 -40.78 -2.91 -32.47
CA ASN A 4 -40.99 -3.00 -31.03
C ASN A 4 -39.89 -2.24 -30.27
N ASP A 5 -40.16 -1.01 -29.82
CA ASP A 5 -39.20 -0.21 -29.04
C ASP A 5 -39.15 -0.72 -27.59
N ARG A 6 -38.45 -1.84 -27.39
CA ARG A 6 -38.26 -2.41 -26.06
C ARG A 6 -37.20 -1.60 -25.32
N ARG A 7 -37.65 -0.60 -24.56
CA ARG A 7 -36.80 0.20 -23.69
C ARG A 7 -36.59 -0.50 -22.35
N VAL A 8 -35.39 -1.03 -22.16
CA VAL A 8 -34.95 -1.57 -20.86
C VAL A 8 -34.15 -0.47 -20.15
N ARG A 9 -34.57 -0.11 -18.94
CA ARG A 9 -33.82 0.79 -18.07
C ARG A 9 -33.23 -0.03 -16.93
N ILE A 10 -31.90 -0.04 -16.86
CA ILE A 10 -31.15 -0.67 -15.77
C ILE A 10 -30.55 0.45 -14.94
N SER A 11 -30.84 0.44 -13.63
CA SER A 11 -30.19 1.30 -12.65
C SER A 11 -29.47 0.41 -11.66
N VAL A 12 -28.16 0.63 -11.49
CA VAL A 12 -27.31 -0.12 -10.57
C VAL A 12 -26.72 0.87 -9.57
N HIS A 13 -26.82 0.55 -8.29
CA HIS A 13 -26.05 1.17 -7.23
C HIS A 13 -25.03 0.16 -6.72
N VAL A 14 -23.75 0.51 -6.80
CA VAL A 14 -22.62 -0.30 -6.38
C VAL A 14 -21.96 0.37 -5.16
N GLY A 15 -21.74 -0.42 -4.11
CA GLY A 15 -20.99 -0.03 -2.90
C GLY A 15 -19.68 -0.80 -2.80
N GLU A 16 -18.75 -0.31 -1.98
CA GLU A 16 -17.33 -0.64 -2.06
C GLU A 16 -17.01 -2.10 -1.68
N TYR A 17 -16.32 -2.82 -2.57
CA TYR A 17 -15.60 -4.04 -2.21
C TYR A 17 -14.31 -3.64 -1.48
N ALA A 18 -14.19 -3.93 -0.18
CA ALA A 18 -13.07 -3.47 0.65
C ALA A 18 -12.19 -4.62 1.15
N ILE A 19 -11.23 -5.05 0.31
CA ILE A 19 -10.04 -5.85 0.64
C ILE A 19 -8.97 -5.58 -0.46
N PRO A 20 -7.79 -5.03 -0.12
CA PRO A 20 -7.55 -3.61 0.04
C PRO A 20 -7.06 -2.93 -1.25
N PRO A 21 -7.23 -1.60 -1.37
CA PRO A 21 -6.47 -0.79 -2.31
C PRO A 21 -5.05 -0.59 -1.78
N LEU A 22 -4.34 -1.68 -1.43
CA LEU A 22 -2.93 -1.56 -1.08
C LEU A 22 -2.18 -1.22 -2.35
N LYS A 23 -1.99 0.08 -2.55
CA LYS A 23 -1.32 0.58 -3.75
C LYS A 23 0.17 0.40 -3.60
N ASP A 24 0.76 0.86 -2.51
CA ASP A 24 2.22 1.01 -2.46
C ASP A 24 2.85 0.46 -1.18
N MET A 25 2.42 0.93 -0.01
CA MET A 25 3.10 0.61 1.24
C MET A 25 2.16 0.56 2.46
N LEU A 26 2.46 -0.36 3.38
CA LEU A 26 1.94 -0.36 4.75
C LEU A 26 3.10 -0.22 5.74
N VAL A 27 2.84 0.50 6.83
CA VAL A 27 3.73 0.59 7.99
C VAL A 27 2.94 0.07 9.19
N LEU A 28 3.42 -1.01 9.79
CA LEU A 28 2.74 -1.71 10.88
C LEU A 28 3.40 -1.33 12.21
N GLY A 29 2.56 -0.91 13.15
CA GLY A 29 2.97 -0.73 14.53
C GLY A 29 3.28 -2.07 15.20
N ARG A 30 4.20 -2.04 16.16
CA ARG A 30 4.72 -3.22 16.87
C ARG A 30 3.65 -4.04 17.57
N ASN A 31 2.57 -3.40 18.01
CA ASN A 31 1.42 -3.99 18.69
C ASN A 31 0.17 -4.02 17.78
N SER A 32 0.33 -3.84 16.47
CA SER A 32 -0.79 -3.83 15.51
C SER A 32 -1.72 -5.03 15.72
N PRO A 33 -3.05 -4.83 15.69
CA PRO A 33 -4.04 -5.89 15.90
C PRO A 33 -3.96 -7.00 14.84
N ILE A 34 -3.34 -6.72 13.70
CA ILE A 34 -3.05 -7.69 12.65
C ILE A 34 -1.54 -7.69 12.43
N GLY A 35 -0.90 -8.82 12.77
CA GLY A 35 0.54 -9.00 12.56
C GLY A 35 0.92 -9.12 11.07
N CYS A 36 2.19 -8.86 10.78
CA CYS A 36 2.75 -8.87 9.42
C CYS A 36 2.42 -10.13 8.62
N ILE A 37 2.52 -11.33 9.22
CA ILE A 37 2.27 -12.61 8.54
C ILE A 37 0.84 -12.67 7.99
N ALA A 38 -0.16 -12.26 8.78
CA ALA A 38 -1.55 -12.27 8.37
C ALA A 38 -1.81 -11.25 7.26
N MET A 39 -1.23 -10.06 7.40
CA MET A 39 -1.36 -8.99 6.40
C MET A 39 -0.72 -9.39 5.07
N ARG A 40 0.49 -9.97 5.09
CA ARG A 40 1.20 -10.45 3.90
C ARG A 40 0.40 -11.51 3.16
N ARG A 41 -0.15 -12.51 3.86
CA ARG A 41 -1.00 -13.54 3.25
C ARG A 41 -2.24 -12.94 2.60
N ALA A 42 -2.87 -11.96 3.24
CA ALA A 42 -4.00 -11.25 2.64
C ALA A 42 -3.57 -10.57 1.33
N ILE A 43 -2.48 -9.80 1.34
CA ILE A 43 -1.98 -9.08 0.15
C ILE A 43 -1.61 -10.04 -0.98
N GLU A 44 -0.94 -11.15 -0.69
CA GLU A 44 -0.54 -12.17 -1.67
C GLU A 44 -1.74 -12.81 -2.39
N LEU A 45 -2.91 -12.89 -1.74
CA LEU A 45 -4.14 -13.39 -2.35
C LEU A 45 -4.80 -12.39 -3.31
N LEU A 46 -4.42 -11.11 -3.23
CA LEU A 46 -5.18 -10.01 -3.83
C LEU A 46 -4.39 -9.26 -4.90
N VAL A 47 -3.07 -9.23 -4.77
CA VAL A 47 -2.19 -8.47 -5.64
C VAL A 47 -1.10 -9.41 -6.17
N LYS A 48 -0.95 -9.45 -7.51
CA LYS A 48 0.10 -10.26 -8.15
C LYS A 48 1.50 -9.64 -8.02
N THR A 49 1.58 -8.36 -7.74
CA THR A 49 2.85 -7.65 -7.59
C THR A 49 3.52 -8.08 -6.29
N PRO A 50 4.81 -8.48 -6.31
CA PRO A 50 5.50 -8.88 -5.10
C PRO A 50 5.71 -7.68 -4.18
N PHE A 51 5.54 -7.94 -2.90
CA PHE A 51 5.86 -7.02 -1.82
C PHE A 51 7.13 -7.48 -1.12
N GLU A 52 7.95 -6.50 -0.77
CA GLU A 52 9.06 -6.66 0.13
C GLU A 52 8.55 -6.49 1.56
N HIS A 53 9.04 -7.36 2.45
CA HIS A 53 8.86 -7.23 3.88
C HIS A 53 10.18 -6.79 4.50
N ILE A 54 10.12 -5.70 5.25
CA ILE A 54 11.23 -5.11 5.99
C ILE A 54 10.83 -5.16 7.46
N GLU A 55 11.56 -5.95 8.24
CA GLU A 55 11.44 -5.97 9.71
C GLU A 55 12.33 -4.87 10.30
N LEU A 56 11.81 -4.18 11.31
CA LEU A 56 12.48 -3.07 11.99
C LEU A 56 12.57 -3.37 13.48
N ASP A 57 13.73 -3.10 14.05
CA ASP A 57 13.89 -3.08 15.50
C ASP A 57 13.63 -1.65 16.02
N ASP A 58 12.35 -1.26 16.09
CA ASP A 58 11.92 0.06 16.56
C ASP A 58 10.79 -0.02 17.59
N GLU A 59 10.79 0.80 18.63
CA GLU A 59 9.80 0.73 19.72
C GLU A 59 8.33 0.90 19.26
N VAL A 60 8.10 1.59 18.14
CA VAL A 60 6.77 1.87 17.60
C VAL A 60 6.47 1.02 16.38
N ILE A 61 7.42 0.86 15.47
CA ILE A 61 7.21 0.18 14.19
C ILE A 61 7.85 -1.21 14.22
N SER A 62 7.13 -2.24 13.80
CA SER A 62 7.73 -3.58 13.62
C SER A 62 8.03 -3.90 12.16
N ASP A 63 7.15 -3.52 11.24
CA ASP A 63 7.23 -4.00 9.87
C ASP A 63 6.83 -2.93 8.85
N ILE A 64 7.54 -2.93 7.72
CA ILE A 64 7.12 -2.23 6.50
C ILE A 64 6.85 -3.29 5.43
N LEU A 65 5.68 -3.18 4.79
CA LEU A 65 5.33 -3.93 3.59
C LEU A 65 5.29 -2.95 2.43
N VAL A 66 6.16 -3.11 1.43
CA VAL A 66 6.26 -2.17 0.30
C VAL A 66 6.33 -2.91 -1.02
N ARG A 67 5.68 -2.39 -2.07
CA ARG A 67 5.80 -2.97 -3.42
C ARG A 67 7.25 -2.95 -3.91
N GLN A 68 7.77 -4.10 -4.32
CA GLN A 68 9.16 -4.22 -4.80
C GLN A 68 9.55 -3.24 -5.93
N PRO A 69 8.68 -2.87 -6.88
CA PRO A 69 9.01 -1.85 -7.88
C PRO A 69 9.42 -0.48 -7.34
N ILE A 70 8.94 -0.08 -6.15
CA ILE A 70 9.35 1.18 -5.50
C ILE A 70 10.83 1.12 -5.13
N LEU A 71 11.27 -0.04 -4.63
CA LEU A 71 12.65 -0.29 -4.23
C LEU A 71 13.66 -0.31 -5.40
N ARG A 72 13.18 -0.24 -6.65
CA ARG A 72 14.04 -0.06 -7.83
C ARG A 72 14.45 1.40 -8.05
N ARG A 73 13.74 2.34 -7.44
CA ARG A 73 13.93 3.81 -7.62
C ARG A 73 14.39 4.50 -6.34
N LEU A 74 14.13 3.87 -5.20
CA LEU A 74 14.47 4.32 -3.86
C LEU A 74 15.13 3.15 -3.15
N SER A 75 16.28 3.35 -2.51
CA SER A 75 16.92 2.25 -1.77
C SER A 75 16.08 1.83 -0.56
N ARG A 76 16.35 0.64 -0.04
CA ARG A 76 15.68 0.12 1.16
C ARG A 76 15.96 1.02 2.36
N GLU A 77 17.21 1.47 2.50
CA GLU A 77 17.68 2.32 3.59
C GLU A 77 17.03 3.70 3.55
N GLU A 78 17.00 4.36 2.38
CA GLU A 78 16.34 5.66 2.23
C GLU A 78 14.84 5.60 2.57
N LEU A 79 14.17 4.49 2.22
CA LEU A 79 12.78 4.27 2.59
C LEU A 79 12.61 4.12 4.11
N ILE A 80 13.46 3.32 4.75
CA ILE A 80 13.43 3.12 6.21
C ILE A 80 13.64 4.45 6.93
N ASP A 81 14.67 5.20 6.55
CA ASP A 81 14.99 6.50 7.13
C ASP A 81 13.82 7.48 6.97
N PHE A 82 13.18 7.50 5.80
CA PHE A 82 11.99 8.31 5.57
C PHE A 82 10.83 7.91 6.48
N VAL A 83 10.54 6.61 6.59
CA VAL A 83 9.44 6.09 7.43
C VAL A 83 9.69 6.44 8.90
N VAL A 84 10.90 6.19 9.42
CA VAL A 84 11.25 6.47 10.81
C VAL A 84 11.22 7.98 11.10
N ALA A 85 11.73 8.81 10.18
CA ALA A 85 11.79 10.26 10.41
C ALA A 85 10.43 10.96 10.24
N ARG A 86 9.57 10.48 9.33
CA ARG A 86 8.36 11.21 8.90
C ARG A 86 7.05 10.53 9.24
N MET A 87 7.00 9.19 9.25
CA MET A 87 5.76 8.46 9.50
C MET A 87 5.64 8.01 10.96
N LYS A 88 6.73 7.55 11.59
CA LYS A 88 6.74 7.14 13.01
C LYS A 88 6.10 8.19 13.94
N PRO A 89 6.40 9.51 13.84
CA PRO A 89 5.81 10.49 14.76
C PRO A 89 4.29 10.66 14.62
N MET A 90 3.70 10.13 13.55
CA MET A 90 2.27 10.22 13.26
C MET A 90 1.49 8.94 13.62
N MET A 91 2.16 7.92 14.19
CA MET A 91 1.53 6.66 14.55
C MET A 91 1.91 6.18 15.96
N GLY A 92 0.96 5.49 16.58
CA GLY A 92 1.18 4.67 17.77
C GLY A 92 1.55 3.22 17.43
N PRO A 93 2.00 2.43 18.43
CA PRO A 93 2.42 1.05 18.24
C PRO A 93 1.26 0.11 17.87
N ASP A 94 0.00 0.46 18.14
CA ASP A 94 -1.18 -0.37 17.84
C ASP A 94 -1.80 -0.07 16.46
N GLU A 95 -1.21 0.84 15.68
CA GLU A 95 -1.79 1.33 14.43
C GLU A 95 -1.14 0.71 13.19
N VAL A 96 -1.88 0.73 12.08
CA VAL A 96 -1.35 0.41 10.74
C VAL A 96 -1.59 1.59 9.83
N LEU A 97 -0.53 2.17 9.30
CA LEU A 97 -0.63 3.24 8.31
C LEU A 97 -0.56 2.67 6.90
N HIS A 98 -1.42 3.18 6.04
CA HIS A 98 -1.35 2.96 4.60
C HIS A 98 -0.78 4.21 3.92
N ALA A 99 0.20 4.02 3.04
CA ALA A 99 0.82 5.08 2.27
C ALA A 99 0.77 4.78 0.77
N VAL A 100 0.44 5.81 0.00
CA VAL A 100 0.56 5.85 -1.46
C VAL A 100 1.86 6.58 -1.77
N VAL A 101 2.72 5.99 -2.59
CA VAL A 101 4.08 6.46 -2.83
C VAL A 101 4.26 6.76 -4.31
N ASP A 102 4.48 8.03 -4.62
CA ASP A 102 4.80 8.51 -5.97
C ASP A 102 6.28 8.89 -6.04
N VAL A 103 7.06 8.12 -6.82
CA VAL A 103 8.50 8.33 -6.98
C VAL A 103 8.77 8.82 -8.40
N ASN A 104 9.15 10.10 -8.51
CA ASN A 104 9.53 10.75 -9.75
C ASN A 104 11.05 10.93 -9.79
N VAL A 105 11.70 10.39 -10.82
CA VAL A 105 13.16 10.49 -11.02
C VAL A 105 13.41 11.49 -12.14
N PHE A 106 14.10 12.59 -11.82
CA PHE A 106 14.51 13.59 -12.79
C PHE A 106 15.96 13.36 -13.19
N LEU A 107 16.20 13.04 -14.45
CA LEU A 107 17.54 12.90 -15.00
C LEU A 107 17.91 14.20 -15.72
N SER A 108 19.03 14.80 -15.31
CA SER A 108 19.68 15.86 -16.06
C SER A 108 21.05 15.36 -16.48
N SER A 109 21.42 15.66 -17.72
CA SER A 109 22.75 15.41 -18.26
C SER A 109 23.34 16.77 -18.59
N ASP A 110 24.31 17.21 -17.80
CA ASP A 110 25.18 18.31 -18.19
C ASP A 110 26.07 17.80 -19.33
N HIS A 111 25.98 18.46 -20.49
CA HIS A 111 26.97 18.32 -21.56
C HIS A 111 28.14 19.25 -21.30
#